data_AF-A0A9E7B9T1-F1
#
_entry.id   AF-A0A9E7B9T1-F1
#
_cell.length_a   1.000
_cell.length_b   1.000
_cell.length_c   1.000
_cell.angle_alpha   90.00
_cell.angle_beta   90.00
_cell.angle_gamma   90.00
#
_symmetry.space_group_name_H-M   'P 1'
#
loop_
_entity.id
_entity.type
_entity.pdbx_description
1 polymer ?
#
loop_
_entity_poly.entity_id
_entity_poly.type
_entity_poly.pdbx_seq_one_letter_code
_entity_poly.pdbx_strand_id
1 'polypeptide(L)'
;PLTARHLASLPFDAVADKVLVLGVPADIAERFWEVTRENITTLKDLDGWWALCRDGAQPVIDEEDRDFVAQAMRMLPEGPFDGETWGKWTAAVKEATGRKGRGLFMPLRKALTGLAHGPDMGALMPLLQKVPGRGVRPR
;
A
#
# COMPACT_ATOMS: atom_id res chain seq x y z
N PRO A 1 27.13 -5.45 9.72
CA PRO A 1 25.70 -5.30 9.35
C PRO A 1 25.58 -4.89 7.87
N LEU A 2 24.80 -5.63 7.08
CA LEU A 2 24.47 -5.17 5.73
C LEU A 2 23.63 -3.89 5.85
N THR A 3 23.97 -2.86 5.08
CA THR A 3 23.27 -1.58 5.11
C THR A 3 21.97 -1.68 4.31
N ALA A 4 20.96 -0.87 4.64
CA ALA A 4 19.71 -0.80 3.88
C ALA A 4 19.95 -0.60 2.37
N ARG A 5 20.97 0.20 2.02
CA ARG A 5 21.40 0.43 0.64
C ARG A 5 21.89 -0.84 -0.07
N HIS A 6 22.57 -1.74 0.64
CA HIS A 6 22.97 -3.02 0.05
C HIS A 6 21.75 -3.90 -0.22
N LEU A 7 20.82 -4.00 0.75
CA LEU A 7 19.59 -4.77 0.56
C LEU A 7 18.79 -4.28 -0.65
N ALA A 8 18.60 -2.98 -0.78
CA ALA A 8 17.90 -2.37 -1.91
C ALA A 8 18.56 -2.67 -3.27
N SER A 9 19.86 -2.96 -3.30
CA SER A 9 20.59 -3.29 -4.53
C SER A 9 20.48 -4.75 -4.97
N LEU A 10 19.95 -5.65 -4.11
CA LEU A 10 19.86 -7.06 -4.43
C LEU A 10 18.81 -7.31 -5.54
N PRO A 11 19.13 -8.17 -6.53
CA PRO A 11 18.13 -8.64 -7.49
C PRO A 11 17.09 -9.52 -6.77
N PHE A 12 15.90 -9.65 -7.37
CA PHE A 12 14.83 -10.47 -6.79
C PHE A 12 15.28 -11.91 -6.55
N ASP A 13 16.01 -12.52 -7.48
CA ASP A 13 16.53 -13.91 -7.35
C ASP A 13 17.31 -14.15 -6.06
N ALA A 14 18.03 -13.13 -5.55
CA ALA A 14 18.80 -13.25 -4.31
C ALA A 14 17.92 -13.27 -3.04
N VAL A 15 16.66 -12.86 -3.15
CA VAL A 15 15.70 -12.76 -2.03
C VAL A 15 14.40 -13.53 -2.28
N ALA A 16 14.24 -14.16 -3.44
CA ALA A 16 13.01 -14.81 -3.89
C ALA A 16 12.52 -15.85 -2.86
N ASP A 17 13.41 -16.71 -2.37
CA ASP A 17 13.07 -17.71 -1.35
C ASP A 17 12.50 -17.06 -0.08
N LYS A 18 13.03 -15.91 0.34
CA LYS A 18 12.50 -15.21 1.51
C LYS A 18 11.12 -14.63 1.24
N VAL A 19 10.92 -13.99 0.09
CA VAL A 19 9.63 -13.43 -0.32
C VAL A 19 8.55 -14.52 -0.43
N LEU A 20 8.88 -15.65 -1.06
CA LEU A 20 7.94 -16.76 -1.24
C LEU A 20 7.59 -17.46 0.08
N VAL A 21 8.54 -17.60 1.00
CA VAL A 21 8.28 -18.17 2.34
C VAL A 21 7.31 -17.32 3.17
N LEU A 22 7.21 -16.01 2.92
CA LEU A 22 6.19 -15.15 3.54
C LEU A 22 4.76 -15.44 3.05
N GLY A 23 4.62 -16.23 1.97
CA GLY A 23 3.35 -16.51 1.32
C GLY A 23 2.93 -15.42 0.35
N VAL A 24 3.86 -14.61 -0.16
CA VAL A 24 3.60 -13.71 -1.29
C VAL A 24 3.37 -14.57 -2.54
N PRO A 25 2.24 -14.41 -3.27
CA PRO A 25 2.00 -15.14 -4.51
C PRO A 25 3.13 -14.94 -5.53
N ALA A 26 3.54 -16.03 -6.19
CA ALA A 26 4.71 -16.02 -7.07
C ALA A 26 4.57 -15.04 -8.25
N ASP A 27 3.36 -14.81 -8.73
CA ASP A 27 3.02 -13.88 -9.81
C ASP A 27 3.18 -12.40 -9.42
N ILE A 28 3.23 -12.08 -8.12
CA ILE A 28 3.44 -10.70 -7.63
C ILE A 28 4.72 -10.55 -6.79
N ALA A 29 5.47 -11.63 -6.55
CA ALA A 29 6.60 -11.65 -5.63
C ALA A 29 7.73 -10.69 -6.03
N GLU A 30 8.08 -10.64 -7.32
CA GLU A 30 9.11 -9.72 -7.82
C GLU A 30 8.68 -8.26 -7.64
N ARG A 31 7.44 -7.93 -8.03
CA ARG A 31 6.88 -6.59 -7.83
C ARG A 31 6.83 -6.19 -6.36
N PHE A 32 6.47 -7.12 -5.47
CA PHE A 32 6.49 -6.87 -4.03
C PHE A 32 7.89 -6.50 -3.55
N TRP A 33 8.92 -7.21 -4.01
CA TRP A 33 10.31 -6.86 -3.70
C TRP A 33 10.70 -5.48 -4.22
N GLU A 34 10.41 -5.18 -5.48
CA GLU A 34 10.74 -3.88 -6.09
C GLU A 34 10.13 -2.69 -5.32
N VAL A 35 8.89 -2.85 -4.86
CA VAL A 35 8.17 -1.82 -4.08
C VAL A 35 8.74 -1.67 -2.68
N THR A 36 9.14 -2.76 -2.03
CA THR A 36 9.50 -2.74 -0.60
C THR A 36 10.99 -2.58 -0.32
N ARG A 37 11.87 -2.93 -1.27
CA ARG A 37 13.33 -3.01 -1.04
C ARG A 37 13.99 -1.70 -0.59
N GLU A 38 13.43 -0.55 -0.96
CA GLU A 38 13.90 0.78 -0.53
C GLU A 38 13.28 1.24 0.80
N ASN A 39 12.30 0.50 1.30
CA ASN A 39 11.51 0.80 2.50
C ASN A 39 11.77 -0.19 3.64
N ILE A 40 12.87 -0.93 3.58
CA ILE A 40 13.30 -1.87 4.60
C ILE A 40 14.71 -1.55 5.11
N THR A 41 14.95 -1.81 6.39
CA THR A 41 16.27 -1.81 7.01
C THR A 41 16.83 -3.23 7.08
N THR A 42 15.96 -4.23 7.21
CA THR A 42 16.29 -5.66 7.23
C THR A 42 15.29 -6.47 6.43
N LEU A 43 15.66 -7.67 5.96
CA LEU A 43 14.71 -8.56 5.27
C LEU A 43 13.53 -9.00 6.15
N LYS A 44 13.63 -8.88 7.48
CA LYS A 44 12.51 -9.15 8.39
C LYS A 44 11.41 -8.10 8.31
N ASP A 45 11.71 -6.92 7.78
CA ASP A 45 10.71 -5.86 7.63
C ASP A 45 9.69 -6.21 6.53
N LEU A 46 10.04 -7.15 5.64
CA LEU A 46 9.13 -7.69 4.61
C LEU A 46 7.90 -8.37 5.23
N ASP A 47 8.01 -8.97 6.42
CA ASP A 47 6.89 -9.57 7.15
C ASP A 47 5.78 -8.53 7.38
N GLY A 48 6.16 -7.34 7.85
CA GLY A 48 5.24 -6.24 8.12
C GLY A 48 4.62 -5.67 6.84
N TRP A 49 5.43 -5.51 5.79
CA TRP A 49 4.94 -5.06 4.48
C TRP A 49 3.96 -6.04 3.85
N TRP A 50 4.22 -7.35 3.95
CA TRP A 50 3.32 -8.35 3.41
C TRP A 50 2.04 -8.47 4.23
N ALA A 51 2.12 -8.45 5.57
CA ALA A 51 0.94 -8.42 6.44
C ALA A 51 0.03 -7.21 6.12
N LEU A 52 0.62 -6.03 5.89
CA LEU A 52 -0.11 -4.84 5.46
C LEU A 52 -0.87 -5.08 4.16
N CYS A 53 -0.22 -5.68 3.16
CA CYS A 53 -0.83 -5.94 1.86
C CYS A 53 -1.91 -7.02 1.92
N ARG A 54 -1.63 -8.12 2.62
CA ARG A 54 -2.48 -9.31 2.72
C ARG A 54 -3.71 -9.06 3.60
N ASP A 55 -3.50 -8.51 4.80
CA ASP A 55 -4.53 -8.45 5.84
C ASP A 55 -5.24 -7.08 5.92
N GLY A 56 -4.65 -6.08 5.28
CA GLY A 56 -5.00 -4.66 5.40
C GLY A 56 -4.31 -4.01 6.59
N ALA A 57 -4.02 -2.71 6.47
CA ALA A 57 -3.45 -1.93 7.57
C ALA A 57 -4.49 -1.52 8.62
N GLN A 58 -4.00 -1.08 9.77
CA GLN A 58 -4.78 -0.26 10.69
C GLN A 58 -4.78 1.21 10.18
N PRO A 59 -5.93 1.79 9.81
CA PRO A 59 -5.99 3.16 9.33
C PRO A 59 -5.56 4.16 10.40
N VAL A 60 -4.84 5.20 9.97
CA VAL A 60 -4.62 6.40 10.79
C VAL A 60 -5.32 7.55 10.07
N ILE A 61 -6.38 8.09 10.68
CA ILE A 61 -7.19 9.15 10.08
C ILE A 61 -7.27 10.30 11.07
N ASP A 62 -6.73 11.45 10.69
CA ASP A 62 -6.81 12.67 11.49
C ASP A 62 -8.28 13.13 11.55
N GLU A 63 -8.68 13.79 12.64
CA GLU A 63 -10.08 14.17 12.84
C GLU A 63 -10.62 15.08 11.74
N GLU A 64 -9.80 16.02 11.26
CA GLU A 64 -10.11 16.92 10.15
C GLU A 64 -10.27 16.22 8.78
N ASP A 65 -9.80 14.97 8.68
CA ASP A 65 -9.81 14.19 7.45
C ASP A 65 -10.87 13.09 7.43
N ARG A 66 -11.63 12.88 8.53
CA ARG A 66 -12.59 11.77 8.65
C ARG A 66 -13.62 11.77 7.53
N ASP A 67 -14.28 12.90 7.28
CA ASP A 67 -15.33 13.00 6.26
C ASP A 67 -14.77 12.85 4.85
N PHE A 68 -13.60 13.46 4.61
CA PHE A 68 -12.88 13.35 3.35
C PHE A 68 -12.49 11.90 3.04
N VAL A 69 -11.87 11.20 4.00
CA VAL A 69 -11.49 9.80 3.84
C VAL A 69 -12.72 8.92 3.68
N ALA A 70 -13.78 9.13 4.46
CA ALA A 70 -15.02 8.36 4.32
C ALA A 70 -15.63 8.51 2.92
N GLN A 71 -15.66 9.72 2.36
CA GLN A 71 -16.10 9.96 0.98
C GLN A 71 -15.18 9.27 -0.03
N ALA A 72 -13.87 9.45 0.08
CA ALA A 72 -12.91 8.86 -0.85
C ALA A 72 -12.98 7.32 -0.84
N MET A 73 -13.13 6.71 0.33
CA MET A 73 -13.24 5.26 0.49
C MET A 73 -14.53 4.69 -0.09
N ARG A 74 -15.60 5.49 -0.24
CA ARG A 74 -16.80 5.09 -1.00
C ARG A 74 -16.57 5.12 -2.51
N MET A 75 -15.68 5.99 -2.99
CA MET A 75 -15.36 6.15 -4.41
C MET A 75 -14.30 5.16 -4.93
N LEU A 76 -13.62 4.45 -4.04
CA LEU A 76 -12.61 3.45 -4.42
C LEU A 76 -13.29 2.30 -5.20
N PRO A 77 -12.77 1.83 -6.36
CA PRO A 77 -13.37 0.69 -7.05
C PRO A 77 -13.27 -0.61 -6.24
N GLU A 78 -14.05 -1.63 -6.58
CA GLU A 78 -13.81 -2.99 -6.07
C GLU A 78 -12.54 -3.56 -6.71
N GLY A 79 -11.78 -4.36 -5.95
CA GLY A 79 -10.57 -5.00 -6.45
C GLY A 79 -10.87 -6.14 -7.44
N PRO A 80 -9.84 -6.71 -8.10
CA PRO A 80 -8.41 -6.45 -7.89
C PRO A 80 -7.97 -5.07 -8.40
N PHE A 81 -6.90 -4.52 -7.81
CA PHE A 81 -6.33 -3.25 -8.22
C PHE A 81 -5.17 -3.42 -9.19
N ASP A 82 -5.02 -2.44 -10.08
CA ASP A 82 -3.95 -2.38 -11.07
C ASP A 82 -3.12 -1.09 -10.92
N GLY A 83 -2.07 -0.96 -11.74
CA GLY A 83 -1.15 0.18 -11.69
C GLY A 83 -1.80 1.54 -12.01
N GLU A 84 -3.02 1.55 -12.56
CA GLU A 84 -3.75 2.78 -12.90
C GLU A 84 -4.76 3.17 -11.82
N THR A 85 -5.13 2.23 -10.95
CA THR A 85 -6.23 2.39 -9.99
C THR A 85 -5.99 3.58 -9.06
N TRP A 86 -4.78 3.73 -8.52
CA TRP A 86 -4.45 4.86 -7.63
C TRP A 86 -4.63 6.21 -8.34
N GLY A 87 -4.13 6.33 -9.58
CA GLY A 87 -4.24 7.55 -10.37
C GLY A 87 -5.70 7.89 -10.69
N LYS A 88 -6.45 6.91 -11.20
CA LYS A 88 -7.88 7.09 -11.54
C LYS A 88 -8.73 7.46 -10.33
N TRP A 89 -8.55 6.73 -9.22
CA TRP A 89 -9.30 6.98 -7.98
C TRP A 89 -8.96 8.35 -7.38
N THR A 90 -7.68 8.69 -7.23
CA THR A 90 -7.28 9.98 -6.65
C THR A 90 -7.67 11.17 -7.53
N ALA A 91 -7.71 11.00 -8.86
CA ALA A 91 -8.25 12.00 -9.77
C ALA A 91 -9.75 12.24 -9.53
N ALA A 92 -10.55 11.17 -9.45
CA ALA A 92 -11.98 11.29 -9.15
C ALA A 92 -12.25 11.92 -7.77
N VAL A 93 -11.49 11.50 -6.74
CA VAL A 93 -11.58 12.08 -5.39
C VAL A 93 -11.22 13.56 -5.40
N LYS A 94 -10.19 13.96 -6.14
CA LYS A 94 -9.80 15.36 -6.29
C LYS A 94 -10.91 16.19 -6.92
N GLU A 95 -11.55 15.69 -7.97
CA GLU A 95 -12.69 16.38 -8.60
C GLU A 95 -13.88 16.51 -7.65
N ALA A 96 -14.21 15.46 -6.90
CA ALA A 96 -15.36 15.45 -6.00
C ALA A 96 -15.17 16.29 -4.72
N THR A 97 -13.93 16.49 -4.27
CA THR A 97 -13.63 17.12 -2.96
C THR A 97 -12.87 18.44 -3.07
N GLY A 98 -12.30 18.73 -4.23
CA GLY A 98 -11.41 19.87 -4.43
C GLY A 98 -10.03 19.76 -3.76
N ARG A 99 -9.75 18.69 -3.01
CA ARG A 99 -8.47 18.49 -2.31
C ARG A 99 -7.32 18.24 -3.29
N LYS A 100 -6.13 18.77 -2.97
CA LYS A 100 -4.93 18.68 -3.84
C LYS A 100 -3.65 18.49 -3.04
N GLY A 101 -2.59 18.07 -3.72
CA GLY A 101 -1.24 17.94 -3.14
C GLY A 101 -1.23 17.07 -1.89
N ARG A 102 -0.54 17.53 -0.84
CA ARG A 102 -0.43 16.80 0.43
C ARG A 102 -1.80 16.53 1.08
N GLY A 103 -2.74 17.47 1.01
CA GLY A 103 -4.09 17.32 1.59
C GLY A 103 -4.97 16.29 0.87
N LEU A 104 -4.60 15.89 -0.35
CA LEU A 104 -5.23 14.77 -1.07
C LEU A 104 -4.53 13.46 -0.76
N PHE A 105 -3.21 13.38 -0.98
CA PHE A 105 -2.51 12.10 -1.00
C PHE A 105 -2.14 11.57 0.39
N MET A 106 -1.77 12.44 1.32
CA MET A 106 -1.33 12.00 2.65
C MET A 106 -2.46 11.33 3.44
N PRO A 107 -3.67 11.90 3.54
CA PRO A 107 -4.75 11.25 4.30
C PRO A 107 -5.17 9.91 3.67
N LEU A 108 -5.22 9.83 2.33
CA LEU A 108 -5.53 8.57 1.64
C LEU A 108 -4.46 7.50 1.85
N ARG A 109 -3.17 7.88 1.85
CA ARG A 109 -2.09 6.96 2.22
C ARG A 109 -2.30 6.43 3.64
N LYS A 110 -2.45 7.31 4.64
CA LYS A 110 -2.63 6.88 6.03
C LYS A 110 -3.90 6.03 6.21
N ALA A 111 -4.96 6.29 5.44
CA ALA A 111 -6.18 5.50 5.46
C ALA A 111 -5.97 4.07 4.93
N LEU A 112 -5.15 3.90 3.88
CA LEU A 112 -4.87 2.59 3.29
C LEU A 112 -3.77 1.81 4.02
N THR A 113 -2.75 2.51 4.55
CA THR A 113 -1.52 1.89 5.04
C THR A 113 -1.24 2.13 6.52
N GLY A 114 -1.91 3.09 7.16
CA GLY A 114 -1.57 3.54 8.51
C GLY A 114 -0.26 4.33 8.59
N LEU A 115 0.43 4.57 7.47
CA LEU A 115 1.76 5.17 7.42
C LEU A 115 1.74 6.54 6.74
N ALA A 116 2.50 7.49 7.28
CA ALA A 116 2.68 8.81 6.65
C ALA A 116 3.72 8.82 5.51
N HIS A 117 4.52 7.76 5.40
CA HIS A 117 5.57 7.57 4.41
C HIS A 117 5.60 6.10 3.94
N GLY A 118 6.45 5.79 2.98
CA GLY A 118 6.57 4.46 2.39
C GLY A 118 6.69 4.53 0.87
N PRO A 119 6.50 3.40 0.17
CA PRO A 119 6.66 3.32 -1.28
C PRO A 119 5.64 4.17 -2.02
N ASP A 120 5.87 4.34 -3.32
CA ASP A 120 4.87 4.91 -4.21
C ASP A 120 3.53 4.15 -4.11
N MET A 121 2.44 4.91 -4.00
CA MET A 121 1.11 4.31 -3.81
C MET A 121 0.56 3.67 -5.08
N GLY A 122 0.93 4.15 -6.27
CA GLY A 122 0.55 3.51 -7.53
C GLY A 122 1.21 2.14 -7.70
N ALA A 123 2.43 1.99 -7.18
CA ALA A 123 3.13 0.71 -7.16
C ALA A 123 2.66 -0.23 -6.04
N LEU A 124 2.33 0.31 -4.85
CA LEU A 124 1.85 -0.46 -3.70
C LEU A 124 0.40 -0.93 -3.84
N MET A 125 -0.48 -0.10 -4.40
CA MET A 125 -1.92 -0.36 -4.45
C MET A 125 -2.29 -1.71 -5.09
N PRO A 126 -1.64 -2.15 -6.19
CA PRO A 126 -1.89 -3.48 -6.79
C PRO A 126 -1.51 -4.66 -5.90
N LEU A 127 -0.67 -4.45 -4.89
CA LEU A 127 -0.27 -5.48 -3.94
C LEU A 127 -1.30 -5.64 -2.81
N LEU A 128 -2.15 -4.63 -2.58
CA LEU A 128 -3.16 -4.66 -1.51
C LEU A 128 -4.27 -5.65 -1.84
N GLN A 129 -4.25 -6.79 -1.14
CA GLN A 129 -5.28 -7.84 -1.22
C GLN A 129 -6.52 -7.46 -0.43
N LYS A 130 -6.34 -6.66 0.63
CA LYS A 130 -7.43 -6.22 1.51
C LYS A 130 -7.28 -4.74 1.85
N VAL A 131 -8.40 -4.02 1.72
CA VAL A 131 -8.48 -2.60 2.02
C VAL A 131 -9.13 -2.40 3.40
N PRO A 132 -8.55 -1.55 4.26
CA PRO A 132 -9.15 -1.25 5.56
C PRO A 132 -10.56 -0.64 5.42
N GLY A 133 -11.47 -1.00 6.33
CA GLY A 133 -12.83 -0.45 6.35
C GLY A 133 -13.80 -0.97 5.29
N ARG A 134 -13.39 -1.91 4.42
CA ARG A 134 -14.26 -2.59 3.44
C ARG A 134 -14.61 -4.05 3.77
N GLY A 135 -14.02 -4.65 4.81
CA GLY A 135 -14.47 -5.94 5.38
C GLY A 135 -15.08 -5.68 6.75
N VAL A 136 -16.35 -5.96 7.02
CA VAL A 136 -17.10 -7.20 6.80
C VAL A 136 -18.50 -6.86 6.27
N ARG A 137 -18.94 -7.45 5.14
CA ARG A 137 -20.39 -7.57 4.88
C ARG A 137 -20.96 -8.41 6.04
N PRO A 138 -21.96 -7.95 6.81
CA PRO A 138 -22.63 -8.85 7.73
C PRO A 138 -23.18 -10.04 6.92
N ARG A 139 -22.86 -11.25 7.38
CA ARG A 139 -23.56 -12.45 6.94
C ARG A 139 -25.03 -12.35 7.31
#